data_AF-A0A838NU35-F1
#
_entry.id   AF-A0A838NU35-F1
#
_cell.length_a   1.000
_cell.length_b   1.000
_cell.length_c   1.000
_cell.angle_alpha   90.00
_cell.angle_beta   90.00
_cell.angle_gamma   90.00
#
_symmetry.space_group_name_H-M   'P 1'
#
loop_
_entity.id
_entity.type
_entity.pdbx_description
1 polymer ?
#
loop_
_entity_poly.entity_id
_entity_poly.type
_entity_poly.pdbx_seq_one_letter_code
_entity_poly.pdbx_strand_id
1 'polypeptide(L)'
;MSRIKAAFGTLVVAQTAHSIEEYVGRLWESFPPAFFLTGLISRDRELGFIVINVALVGFGYWCLLWPVRRNWLAAVPLAWFWVVIETINGVGHPAWSLRQGEYAPGLLTAPVLFVLALYLGSQLRKSPRPVSGAAS
;
A
#
# COMPACT_ATOMS: atom_id res chain seq x y z
N MET A 1 -10.80 10.75 13.95
CA MET A 1 -10.41 9.32 13.82
C MET A 1 -11.29 8.50 12.89
N SER A 2 -12.63 8.65 12.86
CA SER A 2 -13.50 7.88 11.95
C SER A 2 -13.08 7.99 10.47
N ARG A 3 -12.77 9.19 10.00
CA ARG A 3 -12.30 9.44 8.62
C ARG A 3 -10.98 8.73 8.29
N ILE A 4 -10.02 8.70 9.22
CA ILE A 4 -8.75 7.97 9.05
C ILE A 4 -9.03 6.46 8.97
N LYS A 5 -9.88 5.92 9.85
CA LYS A 5 -10.25 4.50 9.83
C LYS A 5 -10.92 4.11 8.52
N ALA A 6 -11.84 4.94 8.02
CA ALA A 6 -12.50 4.73 6.74
C ALA A 6 -11.50 4.82 5.59
N ALA A 7 -10.70 5.88 5.51
CA ALA A 7 -9.69 6.08 4.46
C ALA A 7 -8.68 4.94 4.42
N PHE A 8 -8.15 4.53 5.58
CA PHE A 8 -7.21 3.41 5.68
C PHE A 8 -7.88 2.09 5.28
N GLY A 9 -9.12 1.85 5.71
CA GLY A 9 -9.87 0.66 5.32
C GLY A 9 -10.09 0.59 3.80
N THR A 10 -10.49 1.69 3.18
CA THR A 10 -10.65 1.78 1.72
C THR A 10 -9.32 1.57 1.00
N LEU A 11 -8.22 2.12 1.52
CA LEU A 11 -6.87 1.92 0.98
C LEU A 11 -6.48 0.44 0.97
N VAL A 12 -6.70 -0.29 2.08
CA VAL A 12 -6.38 -1.74 2.17
C VAL A 12 -7.22 -2.57 1.19
N VAL A 13 -8.50 -2.23 1.01
CA VAL A 13 -9.36 -2.90 0.02
C VAL A 13 -8.86 -2.62 -1.41
N ALA A 14 -8.52 -1.37 -1.71
CA ALA A 14 -7.94 -1.01 -2.99
C ALA A 14 -6.61 -1.72 -3.24
N GLN A 15 -5.75 -1.86 -2.22
CA GLN A 15 -4.50 -2.60 -2.33
C GLN A 15 -4.76 -4.08 -2.60
N THR A 16 -5.80 -4.66 -2.01
CA THR A 16 -6.18 -6.05 -2.32
C THR A 16 -6.54 -6.19 -3.80
N ALA A 17 -7.35 -5.27 -4.35
CA ALA A 17 -7.69 -5.26 -5.76
C ALA A 17 -6.46 -5.03 -6.67
N HIS A 18 -5.55 -4.15 -6.24
CA HIS A 18 -4.30 -3.88 -6.94
C HIS A 18 -3.40 -5.13 -7.00
N SER A 19 -3.17 -5.79 -5.88
CA SER A 19 -2.40 -7.05 -5.83
C SER A 19 -3.01 -8.15 -6.72
N ILE A 20 -4.34 -8.19 -6.88
CA ILE A 20 -5.00 -9.12 -7.80
C ILE A 20 -4.72 -8.75 -9.26
N GLU A 21 -4.86 -7.47 -9.63
CA GLU A 21 -4.54 -7.00 -10.99
C GLU A 21 -3.08 -7.30 -11.35
N GLU A 22 -2.15 -6.99 -10.46
CA GLU A 22 -0.73 -7.29 -10.66
C GLU A 22 -0.47 -8.80 -10.78
N TYR A 23 -1.20 -9.63 -10.02
CA TYR A 23 -1.07 -11.08 -10.10
C TYR A 23 -1.55 -11.62 -11.44
N VAL A 24 -2.75 -11.22 -11.86
CA VAL A 24 -3.34 -11.62 -13.15
C VAL A 24 -2.46 -11.17 -14.32
N GLY A 25 -1.89 -9.97 -14.23
CA GLY A 25 -0.97 -9.45 -15.24
C GLY A 25 0.48 -9.94 -15.11
N ARG A 26 0.80 -10.81 -14.16
CA ARG A 26 2.13 -11.41 -13.97
C ARG A 26 3.24 -10.36 -13.81
N LEU A 27 2.99 -9.33 -12.99
CA LEU A 27 3.89 -8.18 -12.83
C LEU A 27 5.37 -8.56 -12.57
N TRP A 28 5.59 -9.68 -11.88
CA TRP A 28 6.93 -10.21 -11.57
C TRP A 28 7.77 -10.57 -12.81
N GLU A 29 7.19 -10.60 -14.00
CA GLU A 29 7.89 -10.89 -15.26
C GLU A 29 8.34 -9.62 -15.98
N SER A 30 7.63 -8.50 -15.80
CA SER A 30 7.77 -7.31 -16.63
C SER A 30 8.23 -6.07 -15.88
N PHE A 31 8.05 -6.02 -14.56
CA PHE A 31 8.40 -4.84 -13.76
C PHE A 31 9.68 -5.09 -12.93
N PRO A 32 10.79 -4.34 -13.16
CA PRO A 32 12.08 -4.63 -12.53
C PRO A 32 12.05 -4.68 -10.99
N PRO A 33 11.34 -3.77 -10.28
CA PRO A 33 11.22 -3.88 -8.83
C PRO A 33 10.55 -5.18 -8.37
N ALA A 34 9.45 -5.59 -9.01
CA ALA A 34 8.77 -6.84 -8.70
C ALA A 34 9.65 -8.06 -9.02
N PHE A 35 10.31 -8.07 -10.17
CA PHE A 35 11.24 -9.13 -10.56
C PHE A 35 12.39 -9.32 -9.55
N PHE A 36 12.96 -8.21 -9.07
CA PHE A 36 14.04 -8.24 -8.09
C PHE A 36 13.54 -8.72 -6.72
N LEU A 37 12.47 -8.12 -6.19
CA LEU A 37 11.96 -8.42 -4.85
C LEU A 37 11.49 -9.88 -4.73
N THR A 38 10.78 -10.39 -5.74
CA THR A 38 10.29 -11.77 -5.75
C THR A 38 11.42 -12.79 -5.77
N GLY A 39 12.50 -12.48 -6.50
CA GLY A 39 13.72 -13.30 -6.55
C GLY A 39 14.50 -13.37 -5.23
N LEU A 40 14.32 -12.41 -4.31
CA LEU A 40 14.90 -12.47 -2.97
C LEU A 40 14.19 -13.49 -2.06
N ILE A 41 12.91 -13.77 -2.33
CA ILE A 41 12.08 -14.66 -1.52
C ILE A 41 12.14 -16.10 -2.04
N SER A 42 12.09 -16.28 -3.36
CA SER A 42 12.02 -17.61 -3.98
C SER A 42 12.66 -17.61 -5.37
N ARG A 43 13.21 -18.77 -5.76
CA ARG A 43 13.66 -19.00 -7.15
C ARG A 43 12.49 -19.03 -8.12
N ASP A 44 11.35 -19.53 -7.65
CA ASP A 44 10.06 -19.38 -8.31
C ASP A 44 9.50 -17.99 -7.98
N ARG A 45 9.51 -17.10 -8.97
CA ARG A 45 9.09 -15.70 -8.83
C ARG A 45 7.59 -15.56 -8.60
N GLU A 46 6.78 -16.45 -9.15
CA GLU A 46 5.34 -16.43 -8.93
C GLU A 46 5.05 -16.71 -7.45
N LEU A 47 5.68 -17.75 -6.88
CA LEU A 47 5.58 -18.02 -5.45
C LEU A 47 6.10 -16.84 -4.60
N GLY A 48 7.24 -16.26 -4.97
CA GLY A 48 7.78 -15.07 -4.31
C GLY A 48 6.79 -13.89 -4.34
N PHE A 49 6.11 -13.69 -5.47
CA PHE A 49 5.11 -12.65 -5.65
C PHE A 49 3.87 -12.87 -4.78
N ILE A 50 3.37 -14.10 -4.74
CA ILE A 50 2.23 -14.50 -3.90
C ILE A 50 2.59 -14.26 -2.43
N VAL A 51 3.75 -14.71 -1.97
CA VAL A 51 4.18 -14.54 -0.57
C VAL A 51 4.25 -13.06 -0.19
N ILE A 52 4.88 -12.22 -1.02
CA ILE A 52 5.00 -10.78 -0.76
C ILE A 52 3.61 -10.13 -0.69
N ASN A 53 2.75 -10.38 -1.67
CA ASN A 53 1.44 -9.74 -1.73
C ASN A 53 0.50 -10.21 -0.62
N VAL A 54 0.46 -11.51 -0.33
CA VAL A 54 -0.34 -12.05 0.78
C VAL A 54 0.15 -11.48 2.11
N ALA A 55 1.47 -11.39 2.31
CA ALA A 55 2.04 -10.77 3.50
C ALA A 55 1.68 -9.28 3.61
N LEU A 56 1.80 -8.52 2.51
CA LEU A 56 1.48 -7.08 2.48
C LEU A 56 -0.01 -6.84 2.75
N VAL A 57 -0.90 -7.51 2.02
CA VAL A 57 -2.35 -7.42 2.20
C VAL A 57 -2.75 -7.86 3.61
N GLY A 58 -2.24 -9.01 4.08
CA GLY A 58 -2.47 -9.50 5.43
C GLY A 58 -2.01 -8.51 6.50
N PHE A 59 -0.85 -7.89 6.32
CA PHE A 59 -0.35 -6.83 7.18
C PHE A 59 -1.26 -5.59 7.18
N GLY A 60 -1.85 -5.24 6.03
CA GLY A 60 -2.80 -4.14 5.90
C GLY A 60 -4.08 -4.39 6.69
N TYR A 61 -4.66 -5.58 6.56
CA TYR A 61 -5.82 -5.97 7.35
C TYR A 61 -5.51 -6.04 8.85
N TRP A 62 -4.34 -6.55 9.23
CA TRP A 62 -3.90 -6.53 10.63
C TRP A 62 -3.77 -5.09 11.16
N CYS A 63 -3.13 -4.20 10.40
CA CYS A 63 -3.02 -2.77 10.72
C CYS A 63 -4.40 -2.13 10.93
N LEU A 64 -5.34 -2.43 10.03
CA LEU A 64 -6.71 -1.94 10.10
C LEU A 64 -7.44 -2.44 11.35
N LEU A 65 -7.40 -3.76 11.61
CA LEU A 65 -8.18 -4.43 12.65
C LEU A 65 -7.67 -4.14 14.07
N TRP A 66 -6.36 -3.99 14.23
CA TRP A 66 -5.73 -3.74 15.54
C TRP A 66 -5.26 -2.29 15.69
N PRO A 67 -4.06 -1.87 15.23
CA PRO A 67 -3.55 -0.52 15.50
C PRO A 67 -4.54 0.60 15.17
N VAL A 68 -5.10 0.60 13.96
CA VAL A 68 -5.93 1.70 13.45
C VAL A 68 -7.31 1.71 14.10
N ARG A 69 -8.02 0.57 14.16
CA ARG A 69 -9.35 0.51 14.79
C ARG A 69 -9.29 0.73 16.31
N ARG A 70 -8.25 0.26 16.99
CA ARG A 70 -8.07 0.41 18.45
C ARG A 70 -7.31 1.69 18.86
N ASN A 71 -6.98 2.57 17.91
CA ASN A 71 -6.27 3.85 18.14
C ASN A 71 -4.93 3.68 18.89
N TRP A 72 -4.13 2.67 18.54
CA TRP A 72 -2.79 2.51 19.12
C TRP A 72 -1.89 3.69 18.74
N LEU A 73 -0.88 4.00 19.58
CA LEU A 73 0.12 5.03 19.27
C LEU A 73 0.85 4.75 17.94
N ALA A 74 1.08 3.47 17.65
CA ALA A 74 1.69 3.02 16.39
C ALA A 74 0.81 3.20 15.15
N ALA A 75 -0.50 3.51 15.29
CA ALA A 75 -1.40 3.63 14.15
C ALA A 75 -0.98 4.75 13.17
N VAL A 76 -0.47 5.87 13.68
CA VAL A 76 -0.03 7.00 12.86
C VAL A 76 1.22 6.66 12.03
N PRO A 77 2.33 6.18 12.60
CA PRO A 77 3.50 5.80 11.81
C PRO A 77 3.19 4.65 10.84
N LEU A 78 2.38 3.66 11.25
CA LEU A 78 1.95 2.59 10.35
C LEU A 78 1.11 3.13 9.18
N ALA A 79 0.17 4.04 9.43
CA ALA A 79 -0.60 4.65 8.35
C ALA A 79 0.28 5.46 7.39
N TRP A 80 1.32 6.15 7.88
CA TRP A 80 2.28 6.83 7.01
C TRP A 80 3.13 5.87 6.19
N PHE A 81 3.52 4.72 6.75
CA PHE A 81 4.19 3.66 5.99
C PHE A 81 3.35 3.22 4.79
N TRP A 82 2.05 2.99 5.00
CA TRP A 82 1.10 2.67 3.93
C TRP A 82 0.98 3.81 2.91
N VAL A 83 0.89 5.06 3.35
CA VAL A 83 0.87 6.21 2.42
C VAL A 83 2.10 6.22 1.52
N VAL A 84 3.29 5.92 2.06
CA VAL A 84 4.53 5.89 1.27
C VAL A 84 4.50 4.76 0.24
N ILE A 85 4.18 3.52 0.65
CA ILE A 85 4.11 2.38 -0.28
C ILE A 85 3.12 2.66 -1.40
N GLU A 86 1.90 3.10 -1.06
CA GLU A 86 0.86 3.30 -2.07
C GLU A 86 1.09 4.52 -2.96
N THR A 87 1.86 5.50 -2.48
CA THR A 87 2.36 6.58 -3.33
C THR A 87 3.38 6.04 -4.34
N ILE A 88 4.28 5.16 -3.91
CA ILE A 88 5.27 4.53 -4.79
C ILE A 88 4.57 3.67 -5.84
N ASN A 89 3.61 2.83 -5.47
CA ASN A 89 2.80 2.06 -6.43
C ASN A 89 2.06 3.01 -7.39
N GLY A 90 1.34 3.99 -6.81
CA GLY A 90 0.57 4.99 -7.54
C GLY A 90 1.34 5.76 -8.62
N VAL A 91 2.63 5.98 -8.42
CA VAL A 91 3.53 6.63 -9.40
C VAL A 91 4.26 5.61 -10.28
N GLY A 92 4.68 4.49 -9.70
CA GLY A 92 5.51 3.47 -10.33
C GLY A 92 4.85 2.84 -11.56
N HIS A 93 3.58 2.41 -11.45
CA HIS A 93 2.88 1.77 -12.57
C HIS A 93 2.63 2.72 -13.74
N PRO A 94 2.11 3.95 -13.54
CA PRO A 94 2.00 4.91 -14.64
C PRO A 94 3.34 5.26 -15.28
N ALA A 95 4.37 5.53 -14.49
CA ALA A 95 5.70 5.86 -15.01
C ALA A 95 6.29 4.70 -15.83
N TRP A 96 6.11 3.47 -15.37
CA TRP A 96 6.56 2.28 -16.09
C TRP A 96 5.78 2.05 -17.38
N SER A 97 4.46 2.18 -17.34
CA SER A 97 3.60 2.04 -18.52
C SER A 97 3.95 3.07 -19.61
N LEU A 98 4.15 4.33 -19.21
CA LEU A 98 4.58 5.40 -20.11
C LEU A 98 5.95 5.11 -20.73
N ARG A 99 6.87 4.52 -19.97
CA ARG A 99 8.20 4.16 -20.45
C ARG A 99 8.16 3.01 -21.45
N GLN A 100 7.32 2.01 -21.21
CA GLN A 100 7.22 0.83 -22.08
C GLN A 100 6.32 1.09 -23.31
N GLY A 101 5.45 2.11 -23.26
CA GLY A 101 4.45 2.35 -24.29
C GLY A 101 3.32 1.31 -24.28
N GLU A 102 3.25 0.49 -23.24
CA GLU A 102 2.34 -0.63 -23.10
C GLU A 102 1.64 -0.59 -21.72
N TYR A 103 0.58 -1.37 -21.60
CA TYR A 103 -0.10 -1.55 -20.33
C TYR A 103 0.79 -2.32 -19.33
N ALA A 104 1.13 -1.70 -18.21
CA ALA A 104 1.74 -2.41 -17.08
C ALA A 104 0.65 -2.96 -16.15
N PRO A 105 0.77 -4.21 -15.67
CA PRO A 105 -0.09 -4.72 -14.61
C PRO A 105 -0.10 -3.78 -13.41
N GLY A 106 -1.27 -3.53 -12.82
CA GLY A 106 -1.45 -2.58 -11.71
C GLY A 106 -1.77 -1.14 -12.17
N LEU A 107 -1.68 -0.82 -13.46
CA LEU A 107 -1.97 0.53 -13.97
C LEU A 107 -3.43 0.97 -13.73
N LEU A 108 -4.41 0.07 -13.78
CA LEU A 108 -5.83 0.44 -13.62
C LEU A 108 -6.12 0.87 -12.18
N THR A 109 -5.55 0.18 -11.21
CA THR A 109 -5.82 0.42 -9.78
C THR A 109 -4.82 1.37 -9.12
N ALA A 110 -3.60 1.54 -9.65
CA ALA A 110 -2.59 2.44 -9.09
C ALA A 110 -3.06 3.91 -8.92
N PRO A 111 -3.80 4.53 -9.85
CA PRO A 111 -4.34 5.88 -9.65
C PRO A 111 -5.30 5.97 -8.45
N VAL A 112 -6.08 4.92 -8.19
CA VAL A 112 -6.98 4.85 -7.04
C VAL A 112 -6.17 4.81 -5.75
N LEU A 113 -5.14 3.97 -5.70
CA LEU A 113 -4.21 3.90 -4.57
C LEU A 113 -3.54 5.25 -4.30
N PHE A 114 -3.06 5.92 -5.35
CA PHE A 114 -2.43 7.23 -5.24
C PHE A 114 -3.36 8.26 -4.60
N VAL A 115 -4.59 8.38 -5.12
CA VAL A 115 -5.58 9.33 -4.59
C VAL A 115 -5.94 9.02 -3.14
N LEU A 116 -6.14 7.73 -2.80
CA LEU A 116 -6.45 7.31 -1.43
C LEU A 116 -5.27 7.55 -0.47
N ALA A 117 -4.03 7.32 -0.92
CA ALA A 117 -2.82 7.56 -0.15
C ALA A 117 -2.64 9.06 0.16
N LEU A 118 -2.81 9.92 -0.84
CA LEU A 118 -2.77 11.37 -0.65
C LEU A 118 -3.90 11.85 0.26
N TYR A 119 -5.11 11.30 0.10
CA TYR A 119 -6.24 11.61 0.96
C TYR A 119 -5.96 11.22 2.41
N LEU A 120 -5.54 9.98 2.66
CA LEU A 120 -5.16 9.49 3.99
C LEU A 120 -4.05 10.34 4.60
N GLY A 121 -2.98 10.62 3.84
CA GLY A 121 -1.90 11.50 4.27
C GLY A 121 -2.39 12.89 4.67
N SER A 122 -3.34 13.45 3.92
CA SER A 122 -3.96 14.75 4.28
C SER A 122 -4.75 14.67 5.60
N GLN A 123 -5.46 13.57 5.87
CA GLN A 123 -6.20 13.37 7.13
C GLN A 123 -5.26 13.18 8.32
N LEU A 124 -4.13 12.48 8.12
CA LEU A 124 -3.09 12.29 9.13
C LEU A 124 -2.43 13.62 9.49
N ARG A 125 -2.13 14.49 8.51
CA ARG A 125 -1.57 15.84 8.76
C ARG A 125 -2.51 16.75 9.52
N LYS A 126 -3.82 16.65 9.25
CA LYS A 126 -4.87 17.46 9.91
C LYS A 126 -5.21 16.97 11.31
N SER A 127 -4.77 15.77 11.70
CA SER A 127 -5.04 15.24 13.03
C SER A 127 -4.02 15.78 14.02
N PRO A 128 -4.43 16.52 15.07
CA PRO A 128 -3.51 16.94 16.12
C PRO A 128 -2.89 15.69 16.75
N ARG A 129 -1.56 15.63 16.85
CA ARG A 129 -0.92 14.70 17.79
C ARG A 129 -1.48 15.04 19.17
N PRO A 130 -1.77 14.06 20.04
CA PRO A 130 -1.86 14.36 21.46
C PRO A 130 -0.52 15.00 21.83
N VAL A 131 -0.54 16.26 22.23
CA VAL A 131 0.59 16.86 22.94
C VAL A 131 0.81 15.93 24.12
N SER A 132 1.97 15.24 24.14
CA SER A 132 2.36 14.43 25.29
C SER A 132 2.22 15.32 26.51
N GLY A 133 1.33 14.93 27.41
CA GLY A 133 1.08 15.64 28.66
C GLY A 133 2.40 15.86 29.39
N ALA A 134 2.47 17.02 30.03
CA ALA A 134 3.44 17.34 31.04
C ALA A 134 3.69 16.13 31.95
N ALA A 135 4.95 15.74 32.07
CA ALA A 135 5.40 14.96 33.21
C ALA A 135 5.24 15.89 34.44
N SER A 136 4.22 15.61 35.24
CA SER A 136 4.13 16.01 36.64
C SER A 136 4.87 15.00 37.51
#